data_AF-A0A547PAL5-F1
#
_entry.id   AF-A0A547PAL5-F1
#
_cell.length_a   1.000
_cell.length_b   1.000
_cell.length_c   1.000
_cell.angle_alpha   90.00
_cell.angle_beta   90.00
_cell.angle_gamma   90.00
#
_symmetry.space_group_name_H-M   'P 1'
#
loop_
_entity.id
_entity.type
_entity.pdbx_description
1 polymer ?
#
loop_
_entity_poly.entity_id
_entity_poly.type
_entity_poly.pdbx_seq_one_letter_code
_entity_poly.pdbx_strand_id
1 'polypeptide(L)'
;MITPAISTGLAGKSEALSPERRELREAAQGFEAIMIRRMLESARASGFAEDAPLTGGGLKQFEKMRDEHFAEVAAGSGAFGFARSIEEQLAQYVDGQGGM
;
A
#
# COMPACT_ATOMS: atom_id res chain seq x y z
N MET A 1 -15.10 34.63 -36.87
CA MET A 1 -14.57 33.24 -36.91
C MET A 1 -13.28 33.24 -36.08
N ILE A 2 -13.00 32.46 -35.04
CA ILE A 2 -13.65 31.41 -34.23
C ILE A 2 -13.01 31.57 -32.84
N THR A 3 -13.78 31.60 -31.75
CA THR A 3 -13.28 31.47 -30.38
C THR A 3 -13.12 29.98 -30.04
N PRO A 4 -12.02 29.52 -29.41
CA PRO A 4 -12.01 28.20 -28.81
C PRO A 4 -12.48 28.30 -27.35
N ALA A 5 -13.64 27.72 -27.07
CA ALA A 5 -14.00 27.32 -25.72
C ALA A 5 -13.35 25.96 -25.45
N ILE A 6 -12.31 25.91 -24.62
CA ILE A 6 -11.81 24.65 -24.08
C ILE A 6 -12.65 24.35 -22.84
N SER A 7 -13.56 23.40 -22.98
CA SER A 7 -14.29 22.81 -21.87
C SER A 7 -13.36 21.81 -21.18
N THR A 8 -12.62 22.26 -20.16
CA THR A 8 -11.87 21.37 -19.28
C THR A 8 -12.86 20.70 -18.33
N GLY A 9 -13.48 19.63 -18.81
CA GLY A 9 -14.14 18.64 -17.95
C GLY A 9 -13.11 17.74 -17.29
N LEU A 10 -13.44 17.31 -16.07
CA LEU A 10 -12.71 16.37 -15.20
C LEU A 10 -11.63 16.98 -14.30
N ALA A 11 -11.97 18.08 -13.63
CA ALA A 11 -11.60 18.16 -12.21
C ALA A 11 -12.44 17.11 -11.48
N GLY A 12 -11.92 15.88 -11.40
CA GLY A 12 -12.45 14.87 -10.49
C GLY A 12 -12.48 15.51 -9.10
N LYS A 13 -13.68 15.74 -8.57
CA LYS A 13 -13.86 16.15 -7.17
C LYS A 13 -13.12 15.10 -6.36
N SER A 14 -12.02 15.49 -5.73
CA SER A 14 -11.50 14.74 -4.60
C SER A 14 -12.54 14.92 -3.50
N GLU A 15 -13.64 14.16 -3.59
CA GLU A 15 -14.58 14.07 -2.49
C GLU A 15 -13.78 13.63 -1.28
N ALA A 16 -13.87 14.43 -0.21
CA ALA A 16 -13.28 14.06 1.05
C ALA A 16 -13.83 12.67 1.40
N LEU A 17 -12.93 11.70 1.55
CA LEU A 17 -13.32 10.35 1.94
C LEU A 17 -14.12 10.42 3.24
N SER A 18 -15.16 9.59 3.34
CA SER A 18 -15.82 9.39 4.63
C SER A 18 -14.81 8.88 5.66
N PRO A 19 -15.05 9.08 6.97
CA PRO A 19 -14.21 8.52 8.02
C PRO A 19 -13.94 7.03 7.83
N GLU A 20 -14.95 6.27 7.46
CA GLU A 20 -14.91 4.83 7.31
C GLU A 20 -14.10 4.42 6.07
N ARG A 21 -14.19 5.18 4.96
CA ARG A 21 -13.31 4.96 3.80
C ARG A 21 -11.85 5.25 4.11
N ARG A 22 -11.55 6.23 4.97
CA ARG A 22 -10.17 6.50 5.39
C ARG A 22 -9.63 5.35 6.23
N GLU A 23 -10.42 4.84 7.17
CA GLU A 23 -10.05 3.67 7.98
C GLU A 23 -9.82 2.43 7.09
N LEU A 24 -10.70 2.19 6.10
CA LEU A 24 -10.51 1.11 5.13
C LEU A 24 -9.19 1.26 4.35
N ARG A 25 -8.86 2.48 3.91
CA ARG A 25 -7.59 2.75 3.22
C ARG A 25 -6.38 2.48 4.11
N GLU A 26 -6.40 2.94 5.35
CA GLU A 26 -5.32 2.72 6.31
C GLU A 26 -5.12 1.22 6.59
N ALA A 27 -6.21 0.48 6.80
CA ALA A 27 -6.17 -0.96 6.98
C ALA A 27 -5.62 -1.69 5.74
N ALA A 28 -6.04 -1.28 4.54
CA ALA A 28 -5.57 -1.87 3.28
C ALA A 28 -4.07 -1.60 3.04
N GLN A 29 -3.58 -0.40 3.37
CA GLN A 29 -2.15 -0.07 3.35
C GLN A 29 -1.37 -0.92 4.36
N GLY A 30 -1.90 -1.12 5.57
CA GLY A 30 -1.30 -2.00 6.56
C GLY A 30 -1.16 -3.46 6.07
N PHE A 31 -2.17 -3.97 5.37
CA PHE A 31 -2.11 -5.30 4.75
C PHE A 31 -1.06 -5.39 3.64
N GLU A 32 -1.01 -4.40 2.75
CA GLU A 32 0.01 -4.31 1.71
C GLU A 32 1.43 -4.27 2.31
N ALA A 33 1.63 -3.52 3.39
CA ALA A 33 2.91 -3.50 4.10
C ALA A 33 3.29 -4.88 4.66
N ILE A 34 2.34 -5.66 5.21
CA ILE A 34 2.60 -7.04 5.65
C ILE A 34 3.04 -7.91 4.46
N MET A 35 2.34 -7.84 3.33
CA MET A 35 2.68 -8.63 2.15
C MET A 35 4.07 -8.29 1.60
N ILE A 36 4.40 -6.99 1.52
CA ILE A 36 5.72 -6.53 1.07
C ILE A 36 6.81 -7.06 2.01
N ARG A 37 6.61 -7.01 3.33
CA ARG A 37 7.56 -7.61 4.29
C ARG A 37 7.78 -9.10 4.02
N ARG A 38 6.72 -9.87 3.79
CA ARG A 38 6.83 -11.31 3.47
C ARG A 38 7.55 -11.57 2.15
N MET A 39 7.32 -10.72 1.14
CA MET A 39 8.04 -10.78 -0.12
C MET A 39 9.54 -10.47 0.04
N LEU A 40 9.88 -9.49 0.87
CA LEU A 40 11.27 -9.14 1.17
C LEU A 40 11.98 -10.24 1.99
N GLU A 41 11.30 -10.79 2.99
CA GLU A 41 11.78 -11.96 3.75
C GLU A 41 12.09 -13.15 2.82
N SER A 42 11.17 -13.47 1.89
CA SER A 42 11.37 -14.59 0.96
C SER A 42 12.49 -14.34 -0.06
N ALA A 43 12.61 -13.11 -0.57
CA ALA A 43 13.67 -12.73 -1.50
C ALA A 43 15.08 -12.84 -0.89
N ARG A 44 15.23 -12.61 0.42
CA ARG A 44 16.51 -12.85 1.11
C ARG A 44 16.74 -14.32 1.38
N ALA A 45 15.70 -15.04 1.79
CA ALA A 45 15.80 -16.49 2.01
C ALA A 45 16.25 -17.24 0.73
N SER A 46 15.90 -16.74 -0.46
CA SER A 46 16.31 -17.35 -1.73
C SER A 46 17.73 -16.95 -2.21
N GLY A 47 18.29 -15.83 -1.75
CA GLY A 47 19.59 -15.30 -2.22
C GLY A 47 20.82 -15.81 -1.47
N PHE A 48 20.67 -16.43 -0.29
CA PHE A 48 21.78 -16.86 0.58
C PHE A 48 21.98 -18.38 0.65
N ALA A 49 21.43 -19.13 -0.31
CA ALA A 49 21.31 -20.59 -0.20
C ALA A 49 22.59 -21.40 -0.49
N GLU A 50 23.73 -20.81 -0.87
CA GLU A 50 24.87 -21.64 -1.33
C GLU A 50 26.18 -21.51 -0.52
N ASP A 51 26.62 -20.37 0.02
CA ASP A 51 28.00 -20.33 0.59
C ASP A 51 28.34 -19.25 1.64
N ALA A 52 27.38 -18.62 2.32
CA ALA A 52 27.68 -17.55 3.28
C ALA A 52 27.60 -18.02 4.75
N PRO A 53 28.72 -18.43 5.40
CA PRO A 53 28.79 -18.40 6.84
C PRO A 53 28.80 -16.93 7.27
N LEU A 54 28.18 -16.63 8.42
CA LEU A 54 28.11 -15.29 9.05
C LEU A 54 26.91 -14.42 8.65
N THR A 55 25.75 -14.67 9.28
CA THR A 55 24.78 -13.60 9.53
C THR A 55 24.42 -13.58 11.02
N GLY A 56 25.17 -12.79 11.80
CA GLY A 56 24.94 -12.62 13.23
C GLY A 56 23.53 -12.07 13.54
N GLY A 57 23.00 -12.38 14.72
CA GLY A 57 21.64 -12.01 15.12
C GLY A 57 21.33 -10.51 15.04
N GLY A 58 22.32 -9.64 15.24
CA GLY A 58 22.17 -8.18 15.10
C GLY A 58 21.90 -7.72 13.68
N LEU A 59 22.49 -8.36 12.66
CA LEU A 59 22.24 -8.03 11.25
C LEU A 59 20.80 -8.37 10.87
N LYS A 60 20.30 -9.55 11.30
CA LYS A 60 18.92 -9.98 11.03
C LYS A 60 17.87 -9.04 11.61
N GLN A 61 18.13 -8.48 12.80
CA GLN A 61 17.22 -7.50 13.39
C GLN A 61 17.26 -6.15 12.67
N PHE A 62 18.43 -5.70 12.26
CA PHE A 62 18.53 -4.49 11.44
C PHE A 62 17.80 -4.65 10.11
N GLU A 63 17.96 -5.79 9.44
CA GLU A 63 17.23 -6.10 8.20
C GLU A 63 15.72 -6.09 8.42
N LYS A 64 15.23 -6.71 9.50
CA LYS A 64 13.82 -6.70 9.85
C LYS A 64 13.27 -5.29 10.03
N MET A 65 13.95 -4.45 10.81
CA MET A 65 13.54 -3.05 11.03
C MET A 65 13.56 -2.23 9.73
N ARG A 66 14.59 -2.43 8.89
CA ARG A 66 14.67 -1.79 7.57
C ARG A 66 13.49 -2.18 6.70
N ASP A 67 13.15 -3.46 6.68
CA ASP A 67 12.08 -3.99 5.83
C ASP A 67 10.72 -3.52 6.31
N GLU A 68 10.51 -3.44 7.62
CA GLU A 68 9.31 -2.86 8.21
C GLU A 68 9.10 -1.42 7.75
N HIS A 69 10.13 -0.58 7.87
CA HIS A 69 10.06 0.81 7.44
C HIS A 69 9.88 0.95 5.92
N PHE A 70 10.63 0.18 5.14
CA PHE A 70 10.51 0.22 3.68
C PHE A 70 9.11 -0.20 3.23
N ALA A 71 8.55 -1.26 3.81
CA ALA A 71 7.22 -1.75 3.45
C ALA A 71 6.12 -0.74 3.77
N GLU A 72 6.24 -0.02 4.88
CA GLU A 72 5.30 1.05 5.26
C GLU A 72 5.34 2.20 4.25
N VAL A 73 6.54 2.68 3.89
CA VAL A 73 6.70 3.73 2.87
C VAL A 73 6.18 3.27 1.51
N ALA A 74 6.51 2.05 1.10
CA ALA A 74 6.08 1.48 -0.17
C ALA A 74 4.56 1.33 -0.25
N ALA A 75 3.92 0.82 0.81
CA ALA A 75 2.46 0.69 0.88
C ALA A 75 1.76 2.06 0.88
N GLY A 76 2.29 3.02 1.64
CA GLY A 76 1.77 4.40 1.67
C GLY A 76 1.88 5.10 0.31
N SER A 77 2.93 4.81 -0.47
CA SER A 77 3.12 5.36 -1.82
C SER A 77 2.15 4.79 -2.87
N GLY A 78 1.56 3.62 -2.60
CA GLY A 78 0.70 2.92 -3.56
C GLY A 78 1.44 2.31 -4.75
N ALA A 79 2.76 2.09 -4.65
CA ALA A 79 3.59 1.54 -5.72
C ALA A 79 3.19 0.13 -6.16
N PHE A 80 2.65 -0.69 -5.24
CA PHE A 80 2.20 -2.06 -5.52
C PHE A 80 0.70 -2.13 -5.89
N GLY A 81 -0.14 -1.27 -5.31
CA GLY A 81 -1.54 -1.10 -5.71
C GLY A 81 -2.52 -2.13 -5.17
N PHE A 82 -2.07 -3.06 -4.31
CA PHE A 82 -2.95 -4.00 -3.62
C PHE A 82 -3.85 -3.27 -2.63
N ALA A 83 -3.31 -2.30 -1.90
CA ALA A 83 -4.10 -1.51 -0.96
C ALA A 83 -5.28 -0.81 -1.66
N ARG A 84 -5.03 -0.22 -2.84
CA ARG A 84 -6.07 0.41 -3.66
C ARG A 84 -7.12 -0.61 -4.12
N SER A 85 -6.69 -1.76 -4.61
CA SER A 85 -7.60 -2.81 -5.09
C SER A 85 -8.53 -3.30 -3.98
N ILE A 86 -8.00 -3.47 -2.77
CA ILE A 86 -8.76 -3.85 -1.57
C ILE A 86 -9.75 -2.75 -1.19
N GLU A 87 -9.31 -1.49 -1.15
CA GLU A 87 -10.18 -0.35 -0.88
C GLU A 87 -11.35 -0.29 -1.86
N GLU A 88 -11.08 -0.41 -3.17
CA GLU A 88 -12.10 -0.35 -4.22
C GLU A 88 -13.11 -1.51 -4.11
N GLN A 89 -12.64 -2.72 -3.83
CA GLN A 89 -13.51 -3.89 -3.68
C GLN A 89 -14.37 -3.81 -2.41
N LEU A 90 -13.82 -3.28 -1.32
CA LEU A 90 -14.48 -3.24 -0.02
C LEU A 90 -15.30 -1.98 0.22
N ALA A 91 -15.06 -0.90 -0.51
CA ALA A 91 -15.74 0.38 -0.35
C ALA A 91 -17.27 0.25 -0.36
N GLN A 92 -17.82 -0.58 -1.27
CA GLN A 92 -19.26 -0.80 -1.39
C GLN A 92 -19.91 -1.34 -0.09
N TYR A 93 -19.17 -2.08 0.73
CA TYR A 93 -19.68 -2.63 1.99
C TYR A 93 -19.61 -1.60 3.12
N VAL A 94 -18.65 -0.69 3.06
CA VAL A 94 -18.45 0.37 4.06
C VAL A 94 -19.43 1.52 3.83
N ASP A 95 -19.69 1.87 2.56
CA ASP A 95 -20.69 2.88 2.20
C ASP A 95 -22.13 2.42 2.49
N GLY A 96 -22.41 1.12 2.33
CA GLY A 96 -23.73 0.54 2.59
C GLY A 96 -24.07 0.41 4.07
N GLN A 97 -23.07 0.42 4.96
CA GLN A 97 -23.24 0.24 6.40
C GLN A 97 -23.54 1.55 7.14
N GLY A 98 -23.21 2.72 6.56
CA GLY A 98 -23.48 4.04 7.14
C GLY A 98 -24.89 4.60 6.87
N GLY A 99 -25.80 3.80 6.29
CA GLY A 99 -27.12 4.22 5.84
C GLY A 99 -28.33 3.66 6.60
N MET A 100 -28.13 3.09 7.80
CA MET A 100 -29.22 2.61 8.68
C MET A 100 -29.27 3.39 9.99
#